data_AF-A0A524M9Q7-F1
#
_entry.id   AF-A0A524M9Q7-F1
#
_cell.length_a   1.000
_cell.length_b   1.000
_cell.length_c   1.000
_cell.angle_alpha   90.00
_cell.angle_beta   90.00
_cell.angle_gamma   90.00
#
_symmetry.space_group_name_H-M   'P 1'
#
loop_
_entity.id
_entity.type
_entity.pdbx_description
1 polymer ?
#
loop_
_entity_poly.entity_id
_entity_poly.type
_entity_poly.pdbx_seq_one_letter_code
_entity_poly.pdbx_strand_id
1 'polypeptide(L)'
;MRFSIGLCLIFVLLASASALGCTGVVISGEETVVVGVNEDWYRSDAYVWATKAFAGLHAAVYFGYLVDGEFGEGIAPFWYDFQGINDAGLFFDSFSAPCGIGENESEKRPFSGSIERLIMQTCSTVEDAVHVMTQYDRSYMDCMQYLLVDRTGAAAVVEAGAVVWKDDDV
;
A
#
# COMPACT_ATOMS: atom_id res chain seq x y z
N MET A 1 -9.80 -45.72 -1.01
CA MET A 1 -9.34 -44.32 -0.89
C MET A 1 -9.45 -43.86 0.57
N ARG A 2 -8.39 -44.01 1.36
CA ARG A 2 -8.32 -43.54 2.76
C ARG A 2 -7.05 -42.72 3.03
N PHE A 3 -6.44 -42.20 1.96
CA PHE A 3 -5.46 -41.11 1.99
C PHE A 3 -6.20 -39.91 1.41
N SER A 4 -6.70 -38.99 2.22
CA SER A 4 -7.16 -37.70 1.68
C SER A 4 -7.30 -36.61 2.76
N ILE A 5 -7.80 -36.95 3.95
CA ILE A 5 -8.05 -35.92 4.98
C ILE A 5 -6.77 -35.55 5.73
N GLY A 6 -5.96 -36.54 6.14
CA GLY A 6 -4.71 -36.29 6.88
C GLY A 6 -3.67 -35.53 6.05
N LEU A 7 -3.58 -35.82 4.75
CA LEU A 7 -2.67 -35.11 3.84
C LEU A 7 -3.15 -33.66 3.60
N CYS A 8 -4.45 -33.44 3.40
CA CYS A 8 -5.02 -32.09 3.33
C CYS A 8 -4.75 -31.27 4.60
N LEU A 9 -4.92 -31.87 5.79
CA LEU A 9 -4.65 -31.17 7.05
C LEU A 9 -3.17 -30.81 7.21
N ILE A 10 -2.25 -31.69 6.80
CA ILE A 10 -0.80 -31.39 6.79
C ILE A 10 -0.49 -30.27 5.80
N PHE A 11 -1.10 -30.26 4.61
CA PHE A 11 -0.94 -29.16 3.65
C PHE A 11 -1.49 -27.82 4.18
N VAL A 12 -2.65 -27.82 4.85
CA VAL A 12 -3.23 -26.62 5.47
C VAL A 12 -2.36 -26.11 6.62
N LEU A 13 -1.82 -27.01 7.45
CA LEU A 13 -0.93 -26.64 8.56
C LEU A 13 0.41 -26.10 8.05
N LEU A 14 0.99 -26.69 6.99
CA LEU A 14 2.22 -26.19 6.38
C LEU A 14 2.02 -24.84 5.66
N ALA A 15 0.82 -24.58 5.13
CA ALA A 15 0.47 -23.28 4.54
C ALA A 15 0.29 -22.15 5.58
N SER A 16 -0.01 -22.47 6.83
CA SER A 16 -0.18 -21.46 7.89
C SER A 16 1.12 -20.84 8.40
N ALA A 17 2.28 -21.47 8.13
CA ALA A 17 3.58 -20.99 8.59
C ALA A 17 4.08 -19.74 7.81
N SER A 18 3.48 -19.42 6.66
CA SER A 18 3.80 -18.23 5.85
C SER A 18 2.86 -17.04 6.10
N ALA A 19 1.92 -17.12 7.04
CA ALA A 19 0.84 -16.14 7.22
C ALA A 19 1.16 -15.03 8.25
N LEU A 20 2.42 -14.58 8.33
CA LEU A 20 2.84 -13.46 9.20
C LEU A 20 3.17 -12.21 8.38
N GLY A 21 2.36 -11.89 7.38
CA GLY A 21 2.61 -10.77 6.50
C GLY A 21 1.33 -10.24 5.89
N CYS A 22 1.19 -8.92 5.93
CA CYS A 22 0.11 -8.23 5.26
C CYS A 22 0.01 -8.69 3.79
N THR A 23 -1.21 -8.91 3.32
CA THR A 23 -1.50 -9.43 1.98
C THR A 23 -2.54 -8.54 1.31
N GLY A 24 -2.21 -8.09 0.10
CA GLY A 24 -3.15 -7.42 -0.79
C GLY A 24 -3.66 -8.33 -1.89
N VAL A 25 -4.94 -8.18 -2.23
CA VAL A 25 -5.60 -8.91 -3.32
C VAL A 25 -6.31 -7.90 -4.22
N VAL A 26 -6.06 -8.02 -5.52
CA VAL A 26 -6.74 -7.25 -6.58
C VAL A 26 -7.53 -8.22 -7.44
N ILE A 27 -8.82 -7.95 -7.59
CA ILE A 27 -9.72 -8.71 -8.47
C ILE A 27 -10.31 -7.72 -9.48
N SER A 28 -9.96 -7.90 -10.75
CA SER A 28 -10.43 -7.07 -11.85
C SER A 28 -11.48 -7.85 -12.67
N GLY A 29 -12.70 -7.35 -12.72
CA GLY A 29 -13.76 -7.80 -13.63
C GLY A 29 -14.03 -6.78 -14.73
N GLU A 30 -14.96 -7.08 -15.64
CA GLU A 30 -15.27 -6.22 -16.79
C GLU A 30 -15.76 -4.81 -16.40
N GLU A 31 -16.50 -4.70 -15.30
CA GLU A 31 -17.12 -3.43 -14.85
C GLU A 31 -16.64 -2.97 -13.47
N THR A 32 -15.89 -3.79 -12.74
CA THR A 32 -15.58 -3.52 -11.34
C THR A 32 -14.20 -4.05 -10.97
N VAL A 33 -13.47 -3.24 -10.21
CA VAL A 33 -12.23 -3.63 -9.55
C VAL A 33 -12.51 -3.69 -8.05
N VAL A 34 -12.16 -4.81 -7.44
CA VAL A 34 -12.22 -4.99 -5.99
C VAL A 34 -10.80 -5.15 -5.49
N VAL A 35 -10.42 -4.31 -4.54
CA VAL A 35 -9.16 -4.41 -3.82
C VAL A 35 -9.46 -4.67 -2.35
N GLY A 36 -8.69 -5.58 -1.75
CA GLY A 36 -8.84 -5.96 -0.36
C GLY A 36 -7.50 -6.34 0.24
N VAL A 37 -7.34 -6.03 1.51
CA VAL A 37 -6.05 -6.11 2.20
C VAL A 37 -6.27 -6.57 3.63
N ASN A 38 -5.38 -7.41 4.17
CA ASN A 38 -5.30 -7.65 5.61
C ASN A 38 -4.11 -6.92 6.20
N GLU A 39 -4.36 -6.26 7.32
CA GLU A 39 -3.32 -5.59 8.10
C GLU A 39 -2.89 -6.50 9.24
N ASP A 40 -1.71 -7.09 9.12
CA ASP A 40 -1.13 -8.02 10.09
C ASP A 40 -0.18 -7.27 11.03
N TRP A 41 -0.75 -6.39 11.85
CA TRP A 41 -0.01 -5.60 12.83
C TRP A 41 -0.59 -5.76 14.25
N TYR A 42 0.22 -5.47 15.28
CA TYR A 42 -0.18 -5.66 16.68
C TYR A 42 -1.14 -4.58 17.19
N ARG A 43 -1.31 -3.48 16.44
CA ARG A 43 -2.20 -2.37 16.82
C ARG A 43 -3.66 -2.75 16.60
N SER A 44 -4.51 -2.39 17.55
CA SER A 44 -5.96 -2.64 17.49
C SER A 44 -6.79 -1.35 17.46
N ASP A 45 -6.14 -0.20 17.39
CA ASP A 45 -6.70 1.15 17.47
C ASP A 45 -6.71 1.83 16.09
N ALA A 46 -7.11 1.08 15.06
CA ALA A 46 -7.24 1.62 13.71
C ALA A 46 -8.41 2.61 13.62
N TYR A 47 -8.22 3.64 12.80
CA TYR A 47 -9.19 4.68 12.51
C TYR A 47 -9.49 4.72 11.01
N VAL A 48 -10.67 5.27 10.70
CA VAL A 48 -11.07 5.67 9.34
C VAL A 48 -11.39 7.15 9.35
N TRP A 49 -10.85 7.90 8.41
CA TRP A 49 -11.16 9.32 8.23
C TRP A 49 -11.26 9.69 6.75
N ALA A 50 -11.87 10.83 6.47
CA ALA A 50 -12.06 11.31 5.11
C ALA A 50 -11.62 12.76 4.97
N THR A 51 -11.01 13.08 3.83
CA THR A 51 -10.75 14.45 3.39
C THR A 51 -11.69 14.80 2.24
N LYS A 52 -12.27 15.99 2.29
CA LYS A 52 -13.13 16.50 1.21
C LYS A 52 -12.28 16.99 0.02
N ALA A 53 -12.82 16.88 -1.18
CA ALA A 53 -12.26 17.51 -2.36
C ALA A 53 -12.12 19.04 -2.16
N PHE A 54 -11.05 19.62 -2.71
CA PHE A 54 -10.81 21.05 -2.59
C PHE A 54 -9.91 21.58 -3.71
N ALA A 55 -10.33 22.65 -4.37
CA ALA A 55 -9.52 23.39 -5.36
C ALA A 55 -8.87 22.50 -6.45
N GLY A 56 -9.61 21.50 -6.94
CA GLY A 56 -9.11 20.55 -7.94
C GLY A 56 -8.37 19.33 -7.36
N LEU A 57 -8.22 19.25 -6.04
CA LEU A 57 -7.73 18.06 -5.35
C LEU A 57 -8.86 17.07 -5.06
N HIS A 58 -8.54 15.79 -5.16
CA HIS A 58 -9.45 14.68 -4.88
C HIS A 58 -9.87 14.60 -3.41
N ALA A 59 -11.11 14.17 -3.17
CA ALA A 59 -11.50 13.64 -1.86
C ALA A 59 -10.86 12.26 -1.65
N ALA A 60 -10.64 11.86 -0.40
CA ALA A 60 -10.11 10.54 -0.09
C ALA A 60 -10.60 10.03 1.25
N VAL A 61 -10.72 8.71 1.36
CA VAL A 61 -10.93 7.98 2.61
C VAL A 61 -9.63 7.26 2.92
N TYR A 62 -9.22 7.31 4.18
CA TYR A 62 -7.99 6.70 4.67
C TYR A 62 -8.28 5.75 5.83
N PHE A 63 -7.42 4.75 5.97
CA PHE A 63 -7.35 3.86 7.12
C PHE A 63 -5.94 3.91 7.69
N GLY A 64 -5.81 3.84 9.01
CA GLY A 64 -4.52 3.85 9.67
C GLY A 64 -4.63 4.24 11.13
N TYR A 65 -3.62 4.91 11.66
CA TYR A 65 -3.45 5.07 13.11
C TYR A 65 -3.09 6.49 13.48
N LEU A 66 -3.51 6.91 14.68
CA LEU A 66 -2.90 8.05 15.34
C LEU A 66 -1.61 7.58 16.00
N VAL A 67 -0.50 8.12 15.53
CA VAL A 67 0.82 7.87 16.10
C VAL A 67 1.12 8.98 17.10
N ASP A 68 1.50 8.59 18.31
CA ASP A 68 1.92 9.44 19.42
C ASP A 68 3.05 8.76 20.21
N GLY A 69 4.30 9.12 19.90
CA GLY A 69 5.48 8.66 20.62
C GLY A 69 6.13 7.35 20.13
N GLU A 70 5.56 6.66 19.15
CA GLU A 70 6.10 5.36 18.68
C GLU A 70 7.33 5.48 17.75
N PHE A 71 7.56 6.64 17.13
CA PHE A 71 8.72 6.87 16.25
C PHE A 71 9.82 7.74 16.86
N GLY A 72 9.78 7.97 18.18
CA GLY A 72 10.82 8.67 18.92
C GLY A 72 10.35 9.93 19.64
N GLU A 73 11.15 10.36 20.61
CA GLU A 73 10.86 11.54 21.43
C GLU A 73 10.88 12.82 20.59
N GLY A 74 9.93 13.73 20.87
CA GLY A 74 9.87 15.05 20.22
C GLY A 74 9.11 15.08 18.88
N ILE A 75 8.57 13.95 18.43
CA ILE A 75 7.68 13.90 17.26
C ILE A 75 6.25 14.20 17.74
N ALA A 76 5.65 15.26 17.21
CA ALA A 76 4.26 15.60 17.50
C ALA A 76 3.32 14.52 16.93
N PRO A 77 2.16 14.26 17.57
CA PRO A 77 1.23 13.25 17.07
C PRO A 77 0.82 13.51 15.62
N PHE A 78 0.75 12.44 14.83
CA PHE A 78 0.35 12.53 13.43
C PHE A 78 -0.50 11.33 13.02
N TRP A 79 -1.35 11.56 12.02
CA TRP A 79 -2.10 10.50 11.38
C TRP A 79 -1.19 9.79 10.40
N TYR A 80 -1.02 8.48 10.59
CA TYR A 80 -0.25 7.64 9.71
C TYR A 80 -1.21 6.88 8.79
N ASP A 81 -1.23 7.32 7.53
CA ASP A 81 -2.14 6.89 6.50
C ASP A 81 -1.61 5.58 5.88
N PHE A 82 -2.05 4.41 6.37
CA PHE A 82 -1.60 3.10 5.86
C PHE A 82 -2.26 2.74 4.54
N GLN A 83 -3.56 3.03 4.43
CA GLN A 83 -4.38 2.72 3.27
C GLN A 83 -5.22 3.93 2.90
N GLY A 84 -5.61 3.99 1.65
CA GLY A 84 -6.62 4.96 1.23
C GLY A 84 -7.15 4.73 -0.16
N ILE A 85 -8.30 5.33 -0.42
CA ILE A 85 -8.93 5.39 -1.74
C ILE A 85 -9.47 6.79 -1.99
N ASN A 86 -9.19 7.33 -3.17
CA ASN A 86 -9.68 8.65 -3.56
C ASN A 86 -10.96 8.58 -4.43
N ASP A 87 -11.58 9.74 -4.66
CA ASP A 87 -12.83 9.85 -5.44
C ASP A 87 -12.66 9.61 -6.96
N ALA A 88 -11.43 9.49 -7.45
CA ALA A 88 -11.13 9.00 -8.79
C ALA A 88 -11.03 7.47 -8.86
N GLY A 89 -10.98 6.78 -7.70
CA GLY A 89 -10.85 5.33 -7.61
C GLY A 89 -9.41 4.83 -7.60
N LEU A 90 -8.44 5.68 -7.30
CA LEU A 90 -7.07 5.28 -6.99
C LEU A 90 -6.98 4.83 -5.53
N PHE A 91 -6.49 3.63 -5.30
CA PHE A 91 -6.25 3.00 -4.01
C PHE A 91 -4.75 2.84 -3.76
N PHE A 92 -4.35 2.96 -2.49
CA PHE A 92 -3.03 2.52 -2.03
C PHE A 92 -3.13 1.73 -0.71
N ASP A 93 -2.14 0.86 -0.49
CA ASP A 93 -1.82 0.25 0.81
C ASP A 93 -0.30 0.19 0.99
N SER A 94 0.19 0.38 2.21
CA SER A 94 1.58 0.15 2.61
C SER A 94 1.74 -1.22 3.29
N PHE A 95 2.68 -2.01 2.77
CA PHE A 95 3.03 -3.31 3.34
C PHE A 95 4.46 -3.33 3.85
N SER A 96 4.70 -4.06 4.93
CA SER A 96 6.08 -4.43 5.29
C SER A 96 6.66 -5.33 4.20
N ALA A 97 7.93 -5.10 3.88
CA ALA A 97 8.70 -5.87 2.93
C ALA A 97 10.07 -6.24 3.54
N PRO A 98 10.74 -7.31 3.06
CA PRO A 98 12.13 -7.55 3.42
C PRO A 98 12.98 -6.31 3.14
N CYS A 99 13.83 -5.92 4.09
CA CYS A 99 14.71 -4.78 3.91
C CYS A 99 15.73 -5.03 2.81
N GLY A 100 15.97 -4.04 1.96
CA GLY A 100 16.93 -4.15 0.87
C GLY A 100 16.94 -2.89 0.04
N ILE A 101 17.94 -2.04 0.29
CA ILE A 101 18.08 -0.76 -0.40
C ILE A 101 18.11 -1.04 -1.90
N GLY A 102 17.05 -0.64 -2.59
CA GLY A 102 17.07 -0.58 -4.04
C GLY A 102 18.21 0.34 -4.45
N GLU A 103 19.15 -0.17 -5.24
CA GLU A 103 20.27 0.63 -5.71
C GLU A 103 19.72 1.89 -6.42
N ASN A 104 20.29 3.07 -6.09
CA ASN A 104 20.18 4.32 -6.86
C ASN A 104 19.07 5.36 -6.50
N GLU A 105 18.80 5.61 -5.21
CA GLU A 105 17.93 6.74 -4.79
C GLU A 105 18.69 8.08 -4.55
N SER A 106 20.03 8.07 -4.46
CA SER A 106 20.84 9.23 -4.04
C SER A 106 20.78 10.48 -4.92
N GLU A 107 20.28 10.37 -6.15
CA GLU A 107 20.13 11.50 -7.09
C GLU A 107 18.72 12.10 -7.07
N LYS A 108 17.78 11.51 -6.32
CA LYS A 108 16.39 11.96 -6.28
C LYS A 108 16.16 13.05 -5.25
N ARG A 109 15.07 13.80 -5.44
CA ARG A 109 14.72 14.91 -4.55
C ARG A 109 14.16 14.36 -3.25
N PRO A 110 14.62 14.82 -2.08
CA PRO A 110 13.97 14.47 -0.83
C PRO A 110 12.52 15.01 -0.85
N PHE A 111 11.59 14.22 -0.32
CA PHE A 111 10.22 14.67 -0.11
C PHE A 111 9.98 14.94 1.37
N SER A 112 9.46 16.12 1.68
CA SER A 112 9.07 16.52 3.03
C SER A 112 7.54 16.57 3.08
N GLY A 113 6.92 15.53 3.62
CA GLY A 113 5.46 15.41 3.72
C GLY A 113 5.01 13.95 3.71
N SER A 114 3.71 13.73 3.57
CA SER A 114 3.13 12.40 3.31
C SER A 114 2.98 12.20 1.82
N ILE A 115 3.71 11.22 1.26
CA ILE A 115 3.62 10.90 -0.16
C ILE A 115 2.23 10.36 -0.49
N GLU A 116 1.63 9.64 0.47
CA GLU A 116 0.31 9.03 0.41
C GLU A 116 -0.75 10.10 0.19
N ARG A 117 -0.69 11.18 0.97
CA ARG A 117 -1.59 12.33 0.78
C ARG A 117 -1.35 13.03 -0.55
N LEU A 118 -0.09 13.17 -0.96
CA LEU A 118 0.22 13.80 -2.24
C LEU A 118 -0.43 13.02 -3.39
N ILE A 119 -0.21 11.70 -3.47
CA ILE A 119 -0.77 10.88 -4.54
C ILE A 119 -2.30 10.82 -4.44
N MET A 120 -2.87 10.64 -3.25
CA MET A 120 -4.32 10.56 -3.08
C MET A 120 -5.03 11.84 -3.46
N GLN A 121 -4.42 13.01 -3.23
CA GLN A 121 -5.04 14.30 -3.53
C GLN A 121 -4.83 14.75 -4.98
N THR A 122 -3.79 14.26 -5.68
CA THR A 122 -3.38 14.81 -6.98
C THR A 122 -3.44 13.83 -8.16
N CYS A 123 -3.50 12.52 -7.90
CA CYS A 123 -3.43 11.49 -8.94
C CYS A 123 -4.79 10.81 -9.13
N SER A 124 -5.11 10.44 -10.38
CA SER A 124 -6.34 9.69 -10.71
C SER A 124 -6.06 8.25 -11.13
N THR A 125 -4.85 7.93 -11.56
CA THR A 125 -4.46 6.59 -12.04
C THR A 125 -3.19 6.08 -11.35
N VAL A 126 -2.92 4.79 -11.51
CA VAL A 126 -1.67 4.18 -11.01
C VAL A 126 -0.46 4.82 -11.68
N GLU A 127 -0.52 5.12 -12.97
CA GLU A 127 0.58 5.75 -13.71
C GLU A 127 0.93 7.14 -13.15
N ASP A 128 -0.08 7.96 -12.86
CA ASP A 128 0.12 9.27 -12.25
C ASP A 128 0.82 9.12 -10.89
N ALA A 129 0.33 8.20 -10.05
CA ALA A 129 0.87 7.96 -8.71
C ALA A 129 2.31 7.45 -8.76
N VAL A 130 2.59 6.45 -9.58
CA VAL A 130 3.97 5.94 -9.79
C VAL A 130 4.88 7.04 -10.30
N HIS A 131 4.41 7.85 -11.26
CA HIS A 131 5.18 8.98 -11.77
C HIS A 131 5.55 9.96 -10.65
N VAL A 132 4.59 10.36 -9.81
CA VAL A 132 4.84 11.26 -8.67
C VAL A 132 5.81 10.64 -7.68
N MET A 133 5.58 9.40 -7.25
CA MET A 133 6.42 8.73 -6.24
C MET A 133 7.87 8.56 -6.71
N THR A 134 8.07 8.23 -7.98
CA THR A 134 9.41 7.97 -8.53
C THR A 134 10.26 9.23 -8.74
N GLN A 135 9.67 10.44 -8.65
CA GLN A 135 10.42 11.70 -8.68
C GLN A 135 11.17 12.00 -7.38
N TYR A 136 10.77 11.36 -6.28
CA TYR A 136 11.32 11.60 -4.95
C TYR A 136 12.19 10.45 -4.48
N ASP A 137 13.08 10.75 -3.54
CA ASP A 137 13.83 9.76 -2.79
C ASP A 137 12.86 8.90 -1.97
N ARG A 138 12.97 7.58 -2.15
CA ARG A 138 12.19 6.56 -1.47
C ARG A 138 13.05 5.68 -0.59
N SER A 139 14.22 6.16 -0.15
CA SER A 139 15.10 5.40 0.74
C SER A 139 14.44 5.09 2.10
N TYR A 140 13.48 5.93 2.53
CA TYR A 140 12.64 5.65 3.70
C TYR A 140 11.79 4.38 3.53
N MET A 141 11.63 3.90 2.29
CA MET A 141 10.87 2.70 1.97
C MET A 141 11.68 1.40 2.07
N ASP A 142 12.89 1.40 2.66
CA ASP A 142 13.81 0.25 2.63
C ASP A 142 13.17 -1.09 3.04
N CYS A 143 12.23 -1.08 3.99
CA CYS A 143 11.52 -2.25 4.49
C CYS A 143 10.00 -2.17 4.28
N MET A 144 9.57 -1.41 3.27
CA MET A 144 8.16 -1.24 2.92
C MET A 144 7.95 -1.15 1.42
N GLN A 145 6.73 -1.45 1.00
CA GLN A 145 6.29 -1.34 -0.38
C GLN A 145 4.87 -0.79 -0.39
N TYR A 146 4.50 -0.11 -1.46
CA TYR A 146 3.11 0.28 -1.68
C TYR A 146 2.49 -0.57 -2.78
N LEU A 147 1.27 -1.07 -2.55
CA LEU A 147 0.40 -1.52 -3.63
C LEU A 147 -0.46 -0.34 -4.08
N LEU A 148 -0.45 -0.05 -5.38
CA LEU A 148 -1.31 0.93 -6.03
C LEU A 148 -2.26 0.19 -6.96
N VAL A 149 -3.52 0.60 -6.97
CA VAL A 149 -4.57 0.04 -7.83
C VAL A 149 -5.50 1.16 -8.26
N ASP A 150 -5.93 1.19 -9.51
CA ASP A 150 -6.99 2.11 -9.94
C ASP A 150 -8.23 1.41 -10.49
N ARG A 151 -9.26 2.22 -10.77
CA ARG A 151 -10.56 1.77 -11.24
C ARG A 151 -10.54 1.01 -12.58
N THR A 152 -9.44 1.10 -13.35
CA THR A 152 -9.28 0.37 -14.62
C THR A 152 -8.78 -1.05 -14.40
N GLY A 153 -8.26 -1.34 -13.21
CA GLY A 153 -7.65 -2.63 -12.87
C GLY A 153 -6.14 -2.64 -13.09
N ALA A 154 -5.57 -1.52 -13.53
CA ALA A 154 -4.13 -1.29 -13.46
C ALA A 154 -3.68 -1.35 -12.00
N ALA A 155 -2.51 -1.97 -11.78
CA ALA A 155 -1.91 -2.09 -10.48
C ALA A 155 -0.39 -2.10 -10.57
N ALA A 156 0.26 -1.58 -9.55
CA ALA A 156 1.71 -1.60 -9.42
C ALA A 156 2.11 -1.73 -7.95
N VAL A 157 3.21 -2.43 -7.71
CA VAL A 157 3.93 -2.41 -6.43
C VAL A 157 5.11 -1.44 -6.58
N VAL A 158 5.21 -0.48 -5.67
CA VAL A 158 6.30 0.50 -5.61
C VAL A 158 7.17 0.18 -4.39
N GLU A 159 8.44 -0.10 -4.64
CA GLU A 159 9.47 -0.33 -3.62
C GLU A 159 10.45 0.86 -3.62
N ALA A 160 11.42 0.85 -2.70
CA ALA A 160 12.44 1.91 -2.61
C ALA A 160 13.13 2.18 -3.96
N GLY A 161 13.59 1.15 -4.68
CA GLY A 161 14.29 1.30 -5.96
C GLY A 161 13.61 0.68 -7.18
N ALA A 162 12.46 0.04 -7.02
CA ALA A 162 11.79 -0.70 -8.09
C ALA A 162 10.31 -0.35 -8.20
N VAL A 163 9.75 -0.64 -9.37
CA VAL A 163 8.32 -0.66 -9.61
C VAL A 163 8.01 -1.96 -10.34
N VAL A 164 7.08 -2.74 -9.79
CA VAL A 164 6.59 -3.98 -10.39
C VAL A 164 5.17 -3.74 -10.85
N TRP A 165 4.95 -3.78 -12.16
CA TRP A 165 3.63 -3.61 -12.74
C TRP A 165 2.87 -4.94 -12.76
N LYS A 166 1.56 -4.91 -12.56
CA LYS A 166 0.69 -6.03 -12.89
C LYS A 166 0.76 -6.24 -14.40
N ASP A 167 1.07 -7.46 -14.83
CA ASP A 167 1.02 -7.83 -16.24
C ASP A 167 -0.43 -7.73 -16.75
N ASP A 168 -0.61 -7.31 -18.00
CA ASP A 168 -1.89 -7.47 -18.67
C ASP A 168 -2.17 -8.97 -18.82
N ASP A 169 -3.34 -9.42 -18.36
CA ASP A 169 -3.78 -10.80 -18.57
C ASP A 169 -3.91 -11.04 -20.10
N VAL A 170 -2.93 -11.76 -20.69
CA VAL A 170 -2.93 -12.21 -22.10
C VAL A 170 -3.88 -13.37 -22.36
#